data_AF-M1CGR6-F1
#
_entry.id   AF-M1CGR6-F1
#
_cell.length_a   1.000
_cell.length_b   1.000
_cell.length_c   1.000
_cell.angle_alpha   90.00
_cell.angle_beta   90.00
_cell.angle_gamma   90.00
#
_symmetry.space_group_name_H-M   'P 1'
#
loop_
_entity.id
_entity.type
_entity.pdbx_description
1 polymer ?
#
loop_
_entity_poly.entity_id
_entity_poly.type
_entity_poly.pdbx_seq_one_letter_code
_entity_poly.pdbx_strand_id
1 'polypeptide(L)'
;MDEWIQNPTAHTALDDILPCVDYATAQETLTKSKEVTYNLVDIVNQVITNVSNINFSPNFAPFYYNQSGPVLPILCNLFNPDLTSHNCGPAEVDLNNATQVLNSYVCQVSPSGVCVTPGRLTPTLYSQMAAAVNMSYGLYQYGPFLVDLQNCDFVRQTFGDIYNVHCPGLLQYSKRVYVGLVMVTVAVLLSLTFWIIYARERRHRVYKKEHMSKLDEGIEVEGDKIIHEE
;
A
#
# COMPACT_ATOMS: atom_id res chain seq x y z
N MET A 1 11.26 11.06 -4.05
CA MET A 1 10.80 10.14 -5.12
C MET A 1 11.98 9.75 -6.00
N ASP A 2 12.49 10.61 -6.88
CA ASP A 2 13.71 10.36 -7.69
C ASP A 2 14.90 9.83 -6.84
N GLU A 3 15.22 10.52 -5.75
CA GLU A 3 16.23 10.11 -4.76
C GLU A 3 16.08 8.67 -4.24
N TRP A 4 14.84 8.21 -4.03
CA TRP A 4 14.52 6.84 -3.59
C TRP A 4 14.53 5.83 -4.76
N ILE A 5 14.20 6.25 -5.99
CA ILE A 5 14.34 5.41 -7.19
C ILE A 5 15.83 5.09 -7.43
N GLN A 6 16.72 6.05 -7.16
CA GLN A 6 18.17 5.92 -7.30
C GLN A 6 18.80 5.17 -6.11
N ASN A 7 18.36 5.45 -4.87
CA ASN A 7 18.86 4.80 -3.65
C ASN A 7 17.70 4.31 -2.77
N PRO A 8 17.05 3.17 -3.10
CA PRO A 8 15.86 2.69 -2.39
C PRO A 8 16.13 2.22 -0.96
N THR A 9 17.40 1.98 -0.60
CA THR A 9 17.86 1.60 0.75
C THR A 9 18.39 2.79 1.56
N ALA A 10 18.23 4.02 1.08
CA ALA A 10 18.55 5.23 1.83
C ALA A 10 17.30 5.72 2.59
N HIS A 11 17.50 6.09 3.86
CA HIS A 11 16.44 6.67 4.69
C HIS A 11 15.90 7.96 4.05
N THR A 12 14.69 7.84 3.50
CA THR A 12 13.94 8.91 2.84
C THR A 12 12.49 8.82 3.31
N ALA A 13 11.69 9.88 3.13
CA ALA A 13 10.27 9.88 3.51
C ALA A 13 9.37 8.92 2.69
N LEU A 14 9.96 8.01 1.89
CA LEU A 14 9.30 6.88 1.21
C LEU A 14 9.67 5.53 1.85
N ASP A 15 10.84 5.44 2.49
CA ASP A 15 11.35 4.26 3.22
C ASP A 15 10.39 3.89 4.37
N ASP A 16 9.98 4.88 5.17
CA ASP A 16 9.02 4.74 6.28
C ASP A 16 7.60 4.28 5.86
N ILE A 17 7.28 4.28 4.55
CA ILE A 17 5.93 4.03 4.01
C ILE A 17 5.87 2.72 3.20
N LEU A 18 7.01 2.28 2.65
CA LEU A 18 7.09 1.15 1.73
C LEU A 18 7.85 -0.02 2.40
N PRO A 19 7.20 -1.15 2.73
CA PRO A 19 7.83 -2.28 3.40
C PRO A 19 8.67 -3.11 2.41
N CYS A 20 9.64 -2.47 1.78
CA CYS A 20 10.56 -3.08 0.83
C CYS A 20 11.58 -3.94 1.55
N VAL A 21 11.88 -5.10 0.97
CA VAL A 21 13.03 -5.93 1.33
C VAL A 21 13.96 -6.02 0.13
N ASP A 22 15.24 -6.35 0.38
CA ASP A 22 16.18 -6.57 -0.71
C ASP A 22 15.84 -7.86 -1.51
N TYR A 23 16.35 -7.94 -2.73
CA TYR A 23 16.12 -9.05 -3.64
C TYR A 23 16.51 -10.43 -3.06
N ALA A 24 17.55 -10.51 -2.22
CA ALA A 24 17.95 -11.79 -1.63
C ALA A 24 16.98 -12.22 -0.53
N THR A 25 16.55 -11.31 0.34
CA THR A 25 15.49 -11.55 1.34
C THR A 25 14.15 -11.90 0.67
N ALA A 26 13.82 -11.25 -0.45
CA ALA A 26 12.63 -11.56 -1.26
C ALA A 26 12.72 -13.00 -1.83
N GLN A 27 13.86 -13.36 -2.43
CA GLN A 27 14.07 -14.69 -3.01
C GLN A 27 14.17 -15.80 -1.95
N GLU A 28 14.72 -15.52 -0.76
CA GLU A 28 14.65 -16.44 0.38
C GLU A 28 13.19 -16.62 0.84
N THR A 29 12.42 -15.53 0.92
CA THR A 29 10.99 -15.58 1.27
C THR A 29 10.18 -16.42 0.27
N LEU A 30 10.45 -16.31 -1.04
CA LEU A 30 9.86 -17.19 -2.05
C LEU A 30 10.24 -18.66 -1.83
N THR A 31 11.52 -18.92 -1.54
CA THR A 31 12.04 -20.26 -1.28
C THR A 31 11.37 -20.89 -0.06
N LYS A 32 11.21 -20.11 1.02
CA LYS A 32 10.50 -20.53 2.24
C LYS A 32 9.00 -20.71 2.01
N SER A 33 8.36 -19.92 1.15
CA SER A 33 6.97 -20.14 0.75
C SER A 33 6.79 -21.50 0.04
N LYS A 34 7.72 -21.87 -0.86
CA LYS A 34 7.73 -23.20 -1.49
C LYS A 34 7.95 -24.33 -0.49
N GLU A 35 8.90 -24.17 0.44
CA GLU A 35 9.19 -25.14 1.51
C GLU A 35 7.98 -25.37 2.43
N VAL A 36 7.28 -24.30 2.85
CA VAL A 36 6.03 -24.40 3.63
C VAL A 36 4.92 -25.06 2.81
N THR A 37 4.78 -24.70 1.53
CA THR A 37 3.80 -25.31 0.61
C THR A 37 4.02 -26.82 0.49
N TYR A 38 5.28 -27.23 0.24
CA TYR A 38 5.70 -28.63 0.15
C TYR A 38 5.36 -29.38 1.44
N ASN A 39 5.78 -28.84 2.60
CA ASN A 39 5.60 -29.49 3.90
C ASN A 39 4.12 -29.62 4.29
N LEU A 40 3.27 -28.63 3.98
CA LEU A 40 1.83 -28.72 4.23
C LEU A 40 1.16 -29.83 3.41
N VAL A 41 1.53 -30.00 2.13
CA VAL A 41 1.00 -31.09 1.30
C VAL A 41 1.53 -32.44 1.78
N ASP A 42 2.82 -32.54 2.13
CA ASP A 42 3.40 -33.76 2.67
C ASP A 42 2.74 -34.18 3.99
N ILE A 43 2.48 -33.26 4.92
CA ILE A 43 1.73 -33.54 6.16
C ILE A 43 0.33 -34.08 5.85
N VAL A 44 -0.40 -33.50 4.89
CA VAL A 44 -1.71 -34.03 4.50
C VAL A 44 -1.58 -35.43 3.89
N ASN A 45 -0.58 -35.67 3.05
CA ASN A 45 -0.29 -37.00 2.50
C ASN A 45 0.12 -38.03 3.55
N GLN A 46 0.88 -37.64 4.58
CA GLN A 46 1.21 -38.50 5.72
C GLN A 46 -0.05 -38.87 6.52
N VAL A 47 -1.00 -37.96 6.71
CA VAL A 47 -2.27 -38.26 7.39
C VAL A 47 -3.22 -39.07 6.49
N ILE A 48 -3.20 -38.86 5.18
CA ILE A 48 -3.93 -39.72 4.22
C ILE A 48 -3.40 -41.15 4.28
N THR A 49 -2.10 -41.34 4.11
CA THR A 49 -1.46 -42.66 4.05
C THR A 49 -1.46 -43.37 5.39
N ASN A 50 -1.02 -42.72 6.47
CA ASN A 50 -0.79 -43.37 7.77
C ASN A 50 -1.99 -43.32 8.74
N VAL A 51 -3.02 -42.50 8.48
CA VAL A 51 -4.19 -42.35 9.37
C VAL A 51 -5.53 -42.62 8.67
N SER A 52 -5.68 -42.21 7.41
CA SER A 52 -6.95 -42.30 6.66
C SER A 52 -7.10 -43.62 5.90
N ASN A 53 -5.98 -44.17 5.41
CA ASN A 53 -5.92 -45.41 4.64
C ASN A 53 -5.51 -46.65 5.46
N ILE A 54 -5.04 -46.49 6.71
CA ILE A 54 -4.74 -47.62 7.62
C ILE A 54 -5.98 -48.03 8.41
N ASN A 55 -6.45 -49.27 8.18
CA ASN A 55 -7.54 -49.87 8.95
C ASN A 55 -7.07 -50.23 10.37
N PHE A 56 -7.26 -49.32 11.33
CA PHE A 56 -6.89 -49.53 12.73
C PHE A 56 -7.73 -50.61 13.44
N SER A 57 -7.17 -51.17 14.52
CA SER A 57 -7.89 -52.10 15.43
C SER A 57 -8.91 -51.35 16.30
N PRO A 58 -10.05 -51.97 16.70
CA PRO A 58 -11.03 -51.39 17.61
C PRO A 58 -10.46 -50.81 18.92
N ASN A 59 -9.32 -51.33 19.38
CA ASN A 59 -8.66 -50.90 20.60
C ASN A 59 -7.83 -49.61 20.43
N PHE A 60 -7.71 -49.07 19.22
CA PHE A 60 -6.81 -47.97 18.87
C PHE A 60 -7.54 -46.62 18.71
N ALA A 61 -8.40 -46.29 19.68
CA ALA A 61 -9.01 -44.97 19.77
C ALA A 61 -7.95 -43.87 19.98
N PRO A 62 -8.10 -42.66 19.39
CA PRO A 62 -9.24 -42.17 18.61
C PRO A 62 -9.20 -42.53 17.11
N PHE A 63 -8.15 -43.21 16.62
CA PHE A 63 -7.94 -43.46 15.19
C PHE A 63 -8.78 -44.63 14.63
N TYR A 64 -9.53 -45.35 15.47
CA TYR A 64 -10.48 -46.36 15.04
C TYR A 64 -11.84 -45.75 14.63
N TYR A 65 -12.23 -45.99 13.38
CA TYR A 65 -13.55 -45.66 12.84
C TYR A 65 -13.89 -46.59 11.66
N ASN A 66 -15.15 -46.60 11.23
CA ASN A 66 -15.65 -47.51 10.19
C ASN A 66 -15.15 -47.12 8.79
N GLN A 67 -13.91 -47.51 8.47
CA GLN A 67 -13.20 -47.25 7.22
C GLN A 67 -13.73 -48.06 6.00
N SER A 68 -15.04 -48.33 5.95
CA SER A 68 -15.70 -49.02 4.82
C SER A 68 -15.78 -48.17 3.53
N GLY A 69 -15.21 -46.95 3.52
CA GLY A 69 -15.11 -46.11 2.32
C GLY A 69 -13.94 -46.49 1.41
N PRO A 70 -13.97 -46.09 0.11
CA PRO A 70 -12.83 -46.23 -0.80
C PRO A 70 -11.62 -45.48 -0.27
N VAL A 71 -10.41 -45.96 -0.58
CA VAL A 71 -9.15 -45.33 -0.15
C VAL A 71 -9.04 -43.89 -0.65
N LEU A 72 -8.51 -42.99 0.17
CA LEU A 72 -8.21 -41.63 -0.25
C LEU A 72 -7.06 -41.63 -1.25
N PRO A 73 -7.16 -40.88 -2.36
CA PRO A 73 -6.03 -40.58 -3.20
C PRO A 73 -5.06 -39.65 -2.47
N ILE A 74 -3.78 -39.72 -2.83
CA ILE A 74 -2.78 -38.74 -2.40
C ILE A 74 -2.96 -37.42 -3.14
N LEU A 75 -2.59 -36.33 -2.50
CA LEU A 75 -2.53 -35.01 -3.12
C LEU A 75 -1.20 -34.85 -3.85
N CYS A 76 -1.24 -34.24 -5.03
CA CYS A 76 -0.04 -33.87 -5.75
C CYS A 76 0.74 -32.80 -4.97
N ASN A 77 2.03 -33.04 -4.77
CA ASN A 77 2.95 -31.97 -4.38
C ASN A 77 3.43 -31.25 -5.65
N LEU A 78 3.26 -29.93 -5.71
CA LEU A 78 3.69 -29.11 -6.85
C LEU A 78 5.19 -28.81 -6.81
N PHE A 79 5.87 -29.21 -5.73
CA PHE A 79 7.31 -29.13 -5.58
C PHE A 79 7.91 -30.50 -5.26
N ASN A 80 9.12 -30.74 -5.78
CA ASN A 80 9.99 -31.82 -5.35
C ASN A 80 10.66 -31.48 -4.00
N PRO A 81 11.31 -32.44 -3.31
CA PRO A 81 12.05 -32.18 -2.06
C PRO A 81 13.22 -31.19 -2.20
N ASP A 82 13.69 -30.92 -3.43
CA ASP A 82 14.70 -29.91 -3.76
C ASP A 82 14.09 -28.54 -4.16
N LEU A 83 12.78 -28.38 -3.96
CA LEU A 83 11.96 -27.20 -4.31
C LEU A 83 11.90 -26.86 -5.82
N THR A 84 12.32 -27.79 -6.70
CA THR A 84 12.04 -27.71 -8.13
C THR A 84 10.56 -27.99 -8.42
N SER A 85 10.06 -27.51 -9.56
CA SER A 85 8.65 -27.72 -9.95
C SER A 85 8.40 -29.20 -10.27
N HIS A 86 7.36 -29.77 -9.67
CA HIS A 86 6.89 -31.13 -9.94
C HIS A 86 5.60 -31.10 -10.77
N ASN A 87 5.42 -32.06 -11.68
CA ASN A 87 4.22 -32.21 -12.50
C ASN A 87 3.44 -33.44 -12.02
N CYS A 88 2.20 -33.24 -11.60
CA CYS A 88 1.35 -34.27 -11.01
C CYS A 88 1.17 -35.52 -11.90
N GLY A 89 1.25 -36.70 -11.29
CA GLY A 89 0.89 -37.96 -11.91
C GLY A 89 -0.63 -38.14 -12.01
N PRO A 90 -1.13 -38.98 -12.95
CA PRO A 90 -2.57 -39.18 -13.18
C PRO A 90 -3.31 -39.94 -12.05
N ALA A 91 -2.60 -40.34 -11.00
CA ALA A 91 -3.15 -40.96 -9.79
C ALA A 91 -3.14 -40.01 -8.56
N GLU A 92 -2.63 -38.79 -8.73
CA GLU A 92 -2.55 -37.76 -7.69
C GLU A 92 -3.65 -36.71 -7.90
N VAL A 93 -4.10 -36.09 -6.81
CA VAL A 93 -5.13 -35.04 -6.86
C VAL A 93 -4.49 -33.66 -6.78
N ASP A 94 -4.70 -32.85 -7.81
CA ASP A 94 -4.28 -31.45 -7.88
C ASP A 94 -4.92 -30.60 -6.75
N LEU A 95 -4.12 -29.71 -6.15
CA LEU A 95 -4.53 -28.85 -5.03
C LEU A 95 -5.76 -27.97 -5.34
N ASN A 96 -5.97 -27.56 -6.59
CA ASN A 96 -7.15 -26.79 -7.02
C ASN A 96 -8.46 -27.55 -6.73
N ASN A 97 -8.47 -28.86 -6.93
CA ASN A 97 -9.65 -29.72 -6.81
C ASN A 97 -9.65 -30.56 -5.52
N ALA A 98 -8.53 -30.60 -4.79
CA ALA A 98 -8.30 -31.47 -3.65
C ALA A 98 -9.37 -31.36 -2.56
N THR A 99 -9.83 -30.16 -2.20
CA THR A 99 -10.91 -30.00 -1.20
C THR A 99 -12.22 -30.63 -1.67
N GLN A 100 -12.62 -30.41 -2.93
CA GLN A 100 -13.83 -30.99 -3.52
C GLN A 100 -13.76 -32.52 -3.60
N VAL A 101 -12.60 -33.07 -3.97
CA VAL A 101 -12.39 -34.53 -4.02
C VAL A 101 -12.45 -35.12 -2.61
N LEU A 102 -11.68 -34.60 -1.65
CA LEU A 102 -11.64 -35.07 -0.26
C LEU A 102 -13.01 -35.01 0.42
N ASN A 103 -13.84 -34.01 0.10
CA ASN A 103 -15.20 -33.89 0.62
C ASN A 103 -16.08 -35.12 0.30
N SER A 104 -15.83 -35.82 -0.82
CA SER A 104 -16.57 -37.04 -1.18
C SER A 104 -16.24 -38.27 -0.32
N TYR A 105 -15.16 -38.21 0.48
CA TYR A 105 -14.73 -39.28 1.41
C TYR A 105 -15.17 -39.01 2.86
N VAL A 106 -15.92 -37.93 3.10
CA VAL A 106 -16.39 -37.54 4.44
C VAL A 106 -17.56 -38.40 4.88
N CYS A 107 -17.42 -39.01 6.06
CA CYS A 107 -18.48 -39.77 6.69
C CYS A 107 -19.41 -38.87 7.53
N GLN A 108 -20.67 -39.28 7.68
CA GLN A 108 -21.48 -38.83 8.81
C GLN A 108 -20.95 -39.48 10.10
N VAL A 109 -20.98 -38.75 11.22
CA VAL A 109 -20.43 -39.21 12.50
C VAL A 109 -21.50 -39.38 13.58
N SER A 110 -21.25 -40.31 14.50
CA SER A 110 -22.01 -40.49 15.73
C SER A 110 -21.81 -39.31 16.71
N PRO A 111 -22.62 -39.22 17.79
CA PRO A 111 -22.32 -38.34 18.93
C PRO A 111 -20.98 -38.61 19.62
N SER A 112 -20.36 -39.78 19.38
CA SER A 112 -19.01 -40.12 19.83
C SER A 112 -17.90 -39.80 18.80
N GLY A 113 -18.23 -39.10 17.71
CA GLY A 113 -17.26 -38.66 16.68
C GLY A 113 -16.81 -39.72 15.68
N VAL A 114 -17.40 -40.91 15.71
CA VAL A 114 -17.01 -42.08 14.89
C VAL A 114 -17.87 -42.16 13.62
N CYS A 115 -17.27 -42.48 12.47
CA CYS A 115 -18.02 -42.68 11.22
C CYS A 115 -19.14 -43.72 11.35
N VAL A 116 -20.37 -43.33 11.02
CA VAL A 116 -21.55 -44.22 10.93
C VAL A 116 -21.91 -44.61 9.49
N THR A 117 -21.62 -43.75 8.52
CA THR A 117 -21.69 -44.09 7.08
C THR A 117 -20.33 -44.56 6.56
N PRO A 118 -20.27 -45.28 5.43
CA PRO A 118 -19.03 -45.47 4.69
C PRO A 118 -18.34 -44.13 4.41
N GLY A 119 -17.02 -44.12 4.54
CA GLY A 119 -16.16 -42.95 4.40
C GLY A 119 -14.81 -43.22 5.06
N ARG A 120 -13.90 -42.24 4.98
CA ARG A 120 -12.56 -42.31 5.59
C ARG A 120 -12.09 -41.02 6.24
N LEU A 121 -12.82 -39.91 6.06
CA LEU A 121 -12.61 -38.68 6.83
C LEU A 121 -13.79 -38.41 7.76
N THR A 122 -13.52 -38.06 9.02
CA THR A 122 -14.51 -37.35 9.84
C THR A 122 -14.59 -35.89 9.39
N PRO A 123 -15.72 -35.18 9.63
CA PRO A 123 -15.83 -33.75 9.29
C PRO A 123 -14.75 -32.87 9.96
N THR A 124 -14.26 -33.27 11.14
CA THR A 124 -13.19 -32.57 11.88
C THR A 124 -11.80 -32.83 11.32
N LEU A 125 -11.54 -34.01 10.75
CA LEU A 125 -10.28 -34.30 10.06
C LEU A 125 -10.26 -33.64 8.68
N TYR A 126 -11.39 -33.70 7.96
CA TYR A 126 -11.56 -33.03 6.68
C TYR A 126 -11.37 -31.52 6.77
N SER A 127 -11.92 -30.83 7.78
CA SER A 127 -11.76 -29.38 7.89
C SER A 127 -10.31 -28.95 8.14
N GLN A 128 -9.53 -29.75 8.88
CA GLN A 128 -8.09 -29.53 9.09
C GLN A 128 -7.29 -29.75 7.79
N MET A 129 -7.56 -30.85 7.06
CA MET A 129 -6.95 -31.11 5.75
C MET A 129 -7.29 -30.01 4.74
N ALA A 130 -8.56 -29.62 4.65
CA ALA A 130 -9.02 -28.59 3.71
C ALA A 130 -8.41 -27.20 4.03
N ALA A 131 -8.19 -26.88 5.31
CA ALA A 131 -7.45 -25.68 5.69
C ALA A 131 -5.99 -25.73 5.23
N ALA A 132 -5.29 -26.85 5.44
CA ALA A 132 -3.91 -27.04 4.96
C ALA A 132 -3.81 -26.94 3.43
N VAL A 133 -4.71 -27.62 2.70
CA VAL A 133 -4.80 -27.57 1.23
C VAL A 133 -5.05 -26.15 0.71
N ASN A 134 -5.99 -25.42 1.31
CA ASN A 134 -6.27 -24.04 0.92
C ASN A 134 -5.08 -23.10 1.20
N MET A 135 -4.31 -23.35 2.27
CA MET A 135 -3.07 -22.61 2.56
C MET A 135 -1.97 -22.94 1.55
N SER A 136 -1.73 -24.22 1.24
CA SER A 136 -0.77 -24.64 0.19
C SER A 136 -1.14 -24.04 -1.18
N TYR A 137 -2.41 -24.10 -1.57
CA TYR A 137 -2.88 -23.50 -2.81
C TYR A 137 -2.69 -21.97 -2.82
N GLY A 138 -3.03 -21.28 -1.73
CA GLY A 138 -2.82 -19.84 -1.61
C GLY A 138 -1.35 -19.42 -1.67
N LEU A 139 -0.46 -20.16 -1.01
CA LEU A 139 0.99 -19.91 -1.04
C LEU A 139 1.59 -20.18 -2.43
N TYR A 140 1.12 -21.22 -3.13
CA TYR A 140 1.51 -21.49 -4.51
C TYR A 140 1.02 -20.38 -5.47
N GLN A 141 -0.27 -20.06 -5.44
CA GLN A 141 -0.93 -19.19 -6.41
C GLN A 141 -0.60 -17.70 -6.23
N TYR A 142 -0.41 -17.24 -4.99
CA TYR A 142 -0.15 -15.82 -4.68
C TYR A 142 1.27 -15.54 -4.20
N GLY A 143 2.04 -16.56 -3.80
CA GLY A 143 3.40 -16.41 -3.29
C GLY A 143 4.34 -15.60 -4.18
N PRO A 144 4.47 -15.89 -5.49
CA PRO A 144 5.33 -15.12 -6.39
C PRO A 144 4.96 -13.62 -6.43
N PHE A 145 3.67 -13.31 -6.62
CA PHE A 145 3.17 -11.94 -6.66
C PHE A 145 3.41 -11.17 -5.35
N LEU A 146 3.24 -11.83 -4.20
CA LEU A 146 3.51 -11.21 -2.89
C LEU A 146 5.00 -10.92 -2.68
N VAL A 147 5.89 -11.74 -3.25
CA VAL A 147 7.35 -11.52 -3.24
C VAL A 147 7.77 -10.41 -4.23
N ASP A 148 7.17 -10.35 -5.42
CA ASP A 148 7.43 -9.30 -6.40
C ASP A 148 7.07 -7.90 -5.87
N LEU A 149 6.00 -7.81 -5.07
CA LEU A 149 5.66 -6.60 -4.31
C LEU A 149 6.71 -6.26 -3.24
N GLN A 150 7.24 -7.27 -2.53
CA GLN A 150 8.23 -7.12 -1.47
C GLN A 150 9.59 -6.62 -1.97
N ASN A 151 10.03 -7.10 -3.14
CA ASN A 151 11.25 -6.64 -3.83
C ASN A 151 11.13 -5.19 -4.36
N CYS A 152 9.95 -4.57 -4.29
CA CYS A 152 9.67 -3.18 -4.63
C CYS A 152 10.04 -2.70 -6.06
N ASP A 153 10.51 -3.57 -6.95
CA ASP A 153 10.75 -3.22 -8.37
C ASP A 153 9.49 -2.69 -9.06
N PHE A 154 8.32 -3.22 -8.72
CA PHE A 154 7.03 -2.69 -9.16
C PHE A 154 6.82 -1.23 -8.74
N VAL A 155 7.15 -0.90 -7.50
CA VAL A 155 7.01 0.48 -6.95
C VAL A 155 8.06 1.40 -7.58
N ARG A 156 9.29 0.92 -7.77
CA ARG A 156 10.37 1.64 -8.43
C ARG A 156 10.07 1.97 -9.89
N GLN A 157 9.50 1.02 -10.64
CA GLN A 157 9.00 1.25 -12.01
C GLN A 157 7.85 2.27 -12.01
N THR A 158 6.83 2.06 -11.15
CA THR A 158 5.66 2.95 -11.05
C THR A 158 6.06 4.40 -10.72
N PHE A 159 6.98 4.60 -9.77
CA PHE A 159 7.48 5.92 -9.43
C PHE A 159 8.41 6.50 -10.50
N GLY A 160 9.15 5.66 -11.23
CA GLY A 160 9.91 6.05 -12.42
C GLY A 160 9.00 6.63 -13.50
N ASP A 161 7.89 5.96 -13.82
CA ASP A 161 6.92 6.43 -14.82
C ASP A 161 6.20 7.70 -14.36
N ILE A 162 5.79 7.78 -13.09
CA ILE A 162 5.20 9.01 -12.52
C ILE A 162 6.20 10.18 -12.60
N TYR A 163 7.46 9.96 -12.22
CA TYR A 163 8.49 10.99 -12.27
C TYR A 163 8.81 11.43 -13.70
N ASN A 164 8.99 10.49 -14.63
CA ASN A 164 9.36 10.81 -16.01
C ASN A 164 8.21 11.45 -16.81
N VAL A 165 6.96 11.01 -16.58
CA VAL A 165 5.79 11.49 -17.36
C VAL A 165 5.13 12.73 -16.74
N HIS A 166 4.99 12.80 -15.42
CA HIS A 166 4.12 13.80 -14.78
C HIS A 166 4.88 14.94 -14.09
N CYS A 167 6.02 14.69 -13.44
CA CYS A 167 6.78 15.73 -12.75
C CYS A 167 7.31 16.88 -13.65
N PRO A 168 7.76 16.68 -14.91
CA PRO A 168 8.29 17.76 -15.74
C PRO A 168 7.21 18.79 -16.10
N GLY A 169 5.99 18.32 -16.39
CA GLY A 169 4.83 19.17 -16.59
C GLY A 169 4.48 19.94 -15.33
N LEU A 170 4.40 19.25 -14.17
CA LEU A 170 4.07 19.86 -12.90
C LEU A 170 5.06 20.97 -12.49
N LEU A 171 6.37 20.74 -12.68
CA LEU A 171 7.43 21.73 -12.48
C LEU A 171 7.33 22.93 -13.44
N GLN A 172 6.96 22.69 -14.71
CA GLN A 172 6.77 23.78 -15.67
C GLN A 172 5.54 24.64 -15.33
N TYR A 173 4.44 24.03 -14.88
CA TYR A 173 3.26 24.77 -14.41
C TYR A 173 3.53 25.52 -13.10
N SER A 174 4.14 24.89 -12.09
CA SER A 174 4.45 25.57 -10.82
C SER A 174 5.40 26.75 -11.02
N LYS A 175 6.40 26.63 -11.91
CA LYS A 175 7.28 27.74 -12.29
C LYS A 175 6.52 28.89 -12.96
N ARG A 176 5.53 28.61 -13.82
CA ARG A 176 4.67 29.66 -14.41
C ARG A 176 3.81 30.35 -13.36
N VAL A 177 3.20 29.60 -12.44
CA VAL A 177 2.40 30.16 -11.32
C VAL A 177 3.27 31.01 -10.40
N TYR A 178 4.47 30.54 -10.05
CA TYR A 178 5.42 31.30 -9.22
C TYR A 178 5.84 32.62 -9.88
N VAL A 179 6.19 32.62 -11.17
CA VAL A 179 6.50 33.85 -11.92
C VAL A 179 5.30 34.81 -11.94
N GLY A 180 4.08 34.31 -12.15
CA GLY A 180 2.86 35.12 -12.06
C GLY A 180 2.67 35.75 -10.67
N LEU A 181 2.88 34.98 -9.61
CA LEU A 181 2.74 35.45 -8.23
C LEU A 181 3.80 36.49 -7.85
N VAL A 182 5.04 36.33 -8.31
CA VAL A 182 6.12 37.33 -8.17
C VAL A 182 5.80 38.63 -8.93
N MET A 183 5.24 38.54 -10.14
CA MET A 183 4.81 39.72 -10.89
C MET A 183 3.69 40.49 -10.17
N VAL A 184 2.73 39.77 -9.56
CA VAL A 184 1.64 40.38 -8.77
C VAL A 184 2.17 41.05 -7.50
N THR A 185 3.07 40.42 -6.74
CA THR A 185 3.63 41.05 -5.52
C THR A 185 4.45 42.30 -5.84
N VAL A 186 5.27 42.28 -6.90
CA VAL A 186 6.00 43.47 -7.37
C VAL A 186 5.03 44.60 -7.78
N ALA A 187 3.96 44.28 -8.53
CA ALA A 187 2.97 45.28 -8.94
C ALA A 187 2.23 45.91 -7.73
N VAL A 188 1.85 45.11 -6.73
CA VAL A 188 1.23 45.61 -5.48
C VAL A 188 2.19 46.49 -4.69
N LEU A 189 3.46 46.10 -4.55
CA LEU A 189 4.47 46.89 -3.85
C LEU A 189 4.70 48.25 -4.54
N LEU A 190 4.79 48.29 -5.87
CA LEU A 190 4.91 49.53 -6.63
C LEU A 190 3.67 50.41 -6.51
N SER A 191 2.47 49.84 -6.56
CA SER A 191 1.22 50.58 -6.35
C SER A 191 1.18 51.25 -4.97
N LEU A 192 1.59 50.53 -3.93
CA LEU A 192 1.66 51.05 -2.56
C LEU A 192 2.73 52.15 -2.40
N THR A 193 3.92 52.02 -3.00
CA THR A 193 4.94 53.09 -2.90
C THR A 193 4.52 54.35 -3.65
N PHE A 194 3.95 54.24 -4.86
CA PHE A 194 3.38 55.38 -5.57
C PHE A 194 2.24 56.06 -4.78
N TRP A 195 1.36 55.27 -4.15
CA TRP A 195 0.28 55.82 -3.31
C TRP A 195 0.81 56.57 -2.08
N ILE A 196 1.84 56.05 -1.40
CA ILE A 196 2.50 56.71 -0.26
C ILE A 196 3.18 58.02 -0.70
N ILE A 197 3.88 58.03 -1.84
CA ILE A 197 4.53 59.23 -2.39
C ILE A 197 3.47 60.30 -2.73
N TYR A 198 2.41 59.93 -3.46
CA TYR A 198 1.31 60.82 -3.81
C TYR A 198 0.61 61.37 -2.56
N ALA A 199 0.32 60.53 -1.56
CA ALA A 199 -0.33 60.95 -0.31
C ALA A 199 0.57 61.93 0.48
N ARG A 200 1.89 61.68 0.52
CA ARG A 200 2.86 62.57 1.16
C ARG A 200 2.94 63.92 0.45
N GLU A 201 3.05 63.95 -0.87
CA GLU A 201 3.11 65.22 -1.61
C GLU A 201 1.78 65.97 -1.52
N ARG A 202 0.63 65.28 -1.58
CA ARG A 202 -0.69 65.89 -1.36
C ARG A 202 -0.79 66.53 0.02
N ARG A 203 -0.27 65.91 1.08
CA ARG A 203 -0.16 66.56 2.41
C ARG A 203 0.74 67.80 2.37
N HIS A 204 1.94 67.73 1.77
CA HIS A 204 2.82 68.90 1.67
C HIS A 204 2.19 70.05 0.86
N ARG A 205 1.44 69.76 -0.21
CA ARG A 205 0.70 70.78 -0.99
C ARG A 205 -0.44 71.42 -0.18
N VAL A 206 -1.11 70.68 0.70
CA VAL A 206 -2.13 71.22 1.62
C VAL A 206 -1.48 72.09 2.71
N TYR A 207 -0.48 71.57 3.44
CA TYR A 207 0.22 72.34 4.48
C TYR A 207 0.85 73.63 3.94
N LYS A 208 1.42 73.61 2.72
CA LYS A 208 1.97 74.83 2.11
C LYS A 208 0.86 75.85 1.78
N LYS A 209 -0.33 75.41 1.34
CA LYS A 209 -1.47 76.31 1.15
C LYS A 209 -1.96 76.91 2.46
N GLU A 210 -2.10 76.10 3.50
CA GLU A 210 -2.56 76.55 4.83
C GLU A 210 -1.58 77.52 5.50
N HIS A 211 -0.27 77.33 5.32
CA HIS A 211 0.75 78.30 5.75
C HIS A 211 0.74 79.59 4.94
N MET A 212 0.41 79.55 3.64
CA MET A 212 0.30 80.78 2.83
C MET A 212 -0.97 81.56 3.19
N SER A 213 -2.12 80.91 3.40
CA SER A 213 -3.34 81.61 3.84
C SER A 213 -3.17 82.26 5.22
N LYS A 214 -2.52 81.56 6.17
CA LYS A 214 -2.19 82.12 7.49
C LYS A 214 -1.10 83.21 7.47
N LEU A 215 -0.43 83.42 6.33
CA LEU A 215 0.51 84.53 6.14
C LEU A 215 -0.18 85.74 5.50
N ASP A 216 -1.07 85.53 4.53
CA ASP A 216 -1.99 86.56 4.00
C ASP A 216 -2.84 87.17 5.14
N GLU A 217 -3.51 86.29 5.91
CA GLU A 217 -4.40 86.62 7.04
C GLU A 217 -3.66 87.26 8.24
N GLY A 218 -2.32 87.33 8.20
CA GLY A 218 -1.46 87.93 9.22
C GLY A 218 -0.74 89.20 8.78
N ILE A 219 -1.04 89.76 7.59
CA ILE A 219 -0.39 90.95 7.03
C ILE A 219 -1.33 92.17 6.94
N GLU A 220 -2.65 91.99 7.12
CA GLU A 220 -3.57 93.13 7.26
C GLU A 220 -3.55 93.75 8.67
N VAL A 221 -3.56 95.08 8.71
CA VAL A 221 -3.69 95.96 9.90
C VAL A 221 -2.44 96.12 10.80
N GLU A 222 -1.47 96.93 10.32
CA GLU A 222 -0.75 97.87 11.20
C GLU A 222 -0.55 99.22 10.47
N GLY A 223 -1.15 100.30 10.98
CA GLY A 223 -1.09 101.66 10.40
C GLY A 223 -2.40 102.46 10.57
N ASP A 224 -2.37 103.57 11.31
CA ASP A 224 -3.53 104.34 11.76
C ASP A 224 -3.58 105.80 11.19
N LYS A 225 -4.76 106.43 11.27
CA LYS A 225 -5.10 107.88 11.17
C LYS A 225 -5.22 108.61 9.82
N ILE A 226 -6.50 108.82 9.41
CA ILE A 226 -7.32 110.07 9.49
C ILE A 226 -6.64 111.43 9.16
N ILE A 227 -7.43 112.32 8.51
CA ILE A 227 -7.36 113.82 8.34
C ILE A 227 -7.44 114.16 6.84
N HIS A 228 -8.30 115.05 6.32
CA HIS A 228 -9.50 115.78 6.81
C HIS A 228 -10.58 115.64 5.70
N GLU A 229 -11.73 116.33 5.60
CA GLU A 229 -12.49 117.40 6.31
C GLU A 229 -13.99 116.94 6.26
N GLU A 230 -15.05 117.67 6.64
CA GLU A 230 -15.29 119.06 7.04
C GLU A 230 -16.06 119.09 8.38
#